data_AF-A0A3M0YGL4-F1
#
_entry.id   AF-A0A3M0YGL4-F1
#
_cell.length_a   1.000
_cell.length_b   1.000
_cell.length_c   1.000
_cell.angle_alpha   90.00
_cell.angle_beta   90.00
_cell.angle_gamma   90.00
#
_symmetry.space_group_name_H-M   'P 1'
#
loop_
_entity.id
_entity.type
_entity.pdbx_description
1 polymer ?
#
loop_
_entity_poly.entity_id
_entity_poly.type
_entity_poly.pdbx_seq_one_letter_code
_entity_poly.pdbx_strand_id
1 'polypeptide(L)'
;LLFHIKIAEASQNNVLKSLMLIITPDIVNNFIKLDVCKDGRFYRSLEEHHTILQHIVAGDAEAASEAMRAHLKDVLEYSKSLRNGNTNGTGH
;
A
#
# COMPACT_ATOMS: atom_id res chain seq x y z
N LEU A 1 5.77 2.56 -4.59
CA LEU A 1 6.80 2.25 -3.58
C LEU A 1 7.61 3.47 -3.14
N LEU A 2 8.39 4.12 -4.03
CA LEU A 2 9.27 5.25 -3.66
C LEU A 2 8.54 6.36 -2.89
N PHE A 3 7.29 6.66 -3.29
CA PHE A 3 6.42 7.60 -2.59
C PHE A 3 6.29 7.30 -1.09
N HIS A 4 5.94 6.07 -0.72
CA HIS A 4 5.76 5.67 0.68
C HIS A 4 7.06 5.74 1.49
N ILE A 5 8.20 5.43 0.87
CA ILE A 5 9.51 5.55 1.50
C ILE A 5 9.80 7.01 1.85
N LYS A 6 9.50 7.95 0.94
CA LYS A 6 9.73 9.38 1.20
C LYS A 6 8.87 9.95 2.32
N ILE A 7 7.62 9.50 2.44
CA ILE A 7 6.76 9.85 3.58
C ILE A 7 7.35 9.31 4.89
N ALA A 8 7.77 8.03 4.91
CA ALA A 8 8.38 7.43 6.10
C ALA A 8 9.69 8.14 6.50
N GLU A 9 10.53 8.51 5.54
CA GLU A 9 11.75 9.31 5.79
C GLU A 9 11.42 10.70 6.34
N ALA A 10 10.40 11.38 5.80
CA ALA A 10 9.97 12.69 6.27
C ALA A 10 9.43 12.66 7.71
N SER A 11 8.84 11.53 8.14
CA SER A 11 8.39 11.34 9.52
C SER A 11 9.52 11.26 10.55
N GLN A 12 10.79 11.11 10.12
CA GLN A 12 11.96 10.87 10.96
C GLN A 12 11.80 9.67 11.92
N ASN A 13 10.89 8.74 11.61
CA ASN A 13 10.63 7.56 12.41
C ASN A 13 11.31 6.33 11.79
N ASN A 14 12.43 5.92 12.39
CA ASN A 14 13.22 4.77 11.93
C ASN A 14 12.47 3.43 12.01
N VAL A 15 11.44 3.32 12.84
CA VAL A 15 10.57 2.13 12.91
C VAL A 15 9.69 2.05 11.67
N LEU A 16 9.07 3.16 11.24
CA LEU A 16 8.24 3.20 10.02
C LEU A 16 9.08 2.91 8.77
N LYS A 17 10.30 3.43 8.72
CA LYS A 17 11.24 3.12 7.63
C LYS A 17 11.60 1.62 7.58
N SER A 18 11.92 1.03 8.73
CA SER A 18 12.25 -0.40 8.83
C SER A 18 11.06 -1.28 8.49
N LEU A 19 9.86 -0.91 8.95
CA LEU A 19 8.62 -1.59 8.61
C LEU A 19 8.40 -1.57 7.10
N MET A 20 8.49 -0.40 6.46
CA MET A 20 8.36 -0.27 5.00
C MET A 20 9.29 -1.21 4.25
N LEU A 21 10.55 -1.38 4.68
CA LEU A 21 11.49 -2.30 4.04
C LEU A 21 11.08 -3.77 4.19
N ILE A 22 10.46 -4.15 5.29
CA ILE A 22 9.97 -5.53 5.53
C ILE A 22 8.76 -5.85 4.66
N ILE A 23 7.80 -4.93 4.52
CA ILE A 23 6.59 -5.13 3.70
C ILE A 23 6.80 -4.86 2.20
N THR A 24 7.88 -4.18 1.83
CA THR A 24 8.21 -3.85 0.43
C THR A 24 8.24 -5.07 -0.51
N PRO A 25 8.91 -6.20 -0.18
CA PRO A 25 8.98 -7.37 -1.06
C PRO A 25 7.60 -7.95 -1.36
N ASP A 26 6.74 -8.01 -0.34
CA ASP A 26 5.37 -8.53 -0.47
C ASP A 26 4.51 -7.60 -1.32
N ILE A 27 4.64 -6.28 -1.12
CA ILE A 27 3.96 -5.29 -1.95
C ILE A 27 4.40 -5.42 -3.41
N VAL A 28 5.71 -5.47 -3.68
CA VAL A 28 6.22 -5.59 -5.06
C VAL A 28 5.74 -6.88 -5.73
N ASN A 29 5.77 -8.01 -5.03
CA ASN A 29 5.23 -9.28 -5.53
C ASN A 29 3.74 -9.19 -5.86
N ASN A 30 2.95 -8.53 -5.03
CA ASN A 30 1.52 -8.34 -5.28
C ASN A 30 1.27 -7.40 -6.47
N PHE A 31 2.07 -6.34 -6.63
CA PHE A 31 1.98 -5.42 -7.78
C PHE A 31 2.28 -6.13 -9.10
N ILE A 32 3.23 -7.06 -9.13
CA ILE A 32 3.54 -7.87 -10.32
C ILE A 32 2.40 -8.85 -10.62
N LYS A 33 1.84 -9.49 -9.59
CA LYS A 33 0.75 -10.48 -9.73
C LYS A 33 -0.61 -9.88 -10.10
N LEU A 34 -0.90 -8.66 -9.63
CA LEU A 34 -2.16 -7.96 -9.89
C LEU A 34 -2.23 -7.32 -11.29
N ASP A 35 -1.21 -7.51 -12.14
CA ASP A 35 -1.14 -6.99 -13.52
C ASP A 35 -1.66 -5.55 -13.63
N VAL A 36 -1.17 -4.70 -12.72
CA VAL A 36 -1.66 -3.31 -12.45
C VAL A 36 -1.67 -2.42 -13.70
N CYS A 37 -0.97 -2.84 -14.77
CA CYS A 37 -0.94 -2.17 -16.06
C CYS A 37 -2.22 -2.37 -16.91
N LYS A 38 -3.07 -3.38 -16.66
CA LYS A 38 -4.26 -3.64 -17.51
C LYS A 38 -5.55 -2.92 -17.09
N ASP A 39 -5.71 -2.60 -15.81
CA ASP A 39 -7.03 -2.23 -15.25
C ASP A 39 -7.19 -0.74 -14.89
N GLY A 40 -6.35 0.17 -15.39
CA GLY A 40 -6.45 1.61 -15.07
C GLY A 40 -6.13 1.97 -13.61
N ARG A 41 -5.80 0.98 -12.78
CA ARG A 41 -5.41 1.11 -11.36
C ARG A 41 -4.25 2.09 -11.17
N PHE A 42 -3.32 2.17 -12.13
CA PHE A 42 -2.23 3.14 -12.08
C PHE A 42 -2.72 4.59 -11.97
N TYR A 43 -3.68 5.00 -12.80
CA TYR A 43 -4.22 6.37 -12.80
C TYR A 43 -4.96 6.67 -11.50
N ARG A 44 -5.74 5.70 -11.00
CA ARG A 44 -6.41 5.81 -9.70
C ARG A 44 -5.41 5.95 -8.55
N SER A 45 -4.37 5.12 -8.50
CA SER A 45 -3.34 5.21 -7.48
C SER A 45 -2.55 6.53 -7.56
N LEU A 46 -2.36 7.09 -8.75
CA LEU A 46 -1.75 8.40 -8.92
C LEU A 46 -2.61 9.50 -8.30
N GLU A 47 -3.92 9.46 -8.50
CA GLU A 47 -4.86 10.41 -7.88
C GLU A 47 -4.88 10.24 -6.36
N GLU A 48 -4.95 9.01 -5.86
CA GLU A 48 -4.87 8.69 -4.43
C GLU A 48 -3.57 9.22 -3.79
N HIS A 49 -2.42 9.08 -4.47
CA HIS A 49 -1.15 9.64 -3.99
C HIS A 49 -1.16 11.18 -3.92
N HIS A 50 -1.81 11.86 -4.87
CA HIS A 50 -1.96 13.31 -4.80
C HIS A 50 -2.82 13.73 -3.62
N THR A 51 -3.95 13.06 -3.39
CA THR A 51 -4.84 13.34 -2.25
C THR A 51 -4.11 13.16 -0.92
N ILE A 52 -3.36 12.06 -0.77
CA ILE A 52 -2.53 11.82 0.43
C ILE A 52 -1.52 12.97 0.61
N LEU A 53 -0.81 13.35 -0.45
CA LEU A 53 0.18 14.42 -0.39
C LEU A 53 -0.44 15.76 -0.01
N GLN A 54 -1.62 16.08 -0.55
CA GLN A 54 -2.33 17.31 -0.23
C GLN A 54 -2.69 17.39 1.25
N HIS A 55 -3.21 16.30 1.85
CA HIS A 55 -3.50 16.26 3.28
C HIS A 55 -2.24 16.37 4.15
N ILE A 56 -1.13 15.74 3.74
CA ILE A 56 0.17 15.89 4.41
C ILE A 56 0.64 17.34 4.37
N VAL A 57 0.57 18.00 3.21
CA VAL A 57 0.98 19.40 3.04
C VAL A 57 0.09 20.35 3.85
N ALA A 58 -1.21 20.05 3.97
CA ALA A 58 -2.14 20.80 4.79
C ALA A 58 -1.95 20.59 6.31
N GLY A 59 -1.12 19.62 6.72
CA GLY A 59 -0.92 19.26 8.13
C GLY A 59 -2.09 18.49 8.75
N ASP A 60 -3.00 17.96 7.93
CA ASP A 60 -4.16 17.19 8.39
C ASP A 60 -3.81 15.69 8.48
N ALA A 61 -3.34 15.30 9.66
CA ALA A 61 -2.89 13.93 9.91
C ALA A 61 -4.03 12.89 9.85
N GLU A 62 -5.26 13.26 10.25
CA GLU A 62 -6.39 12.34 10.21
C GLU A 62 -6.81 12.06 8.76
N ALA A 63 -6.97 13.12 7.95
CA ALA A 63 -7.33 12.97 6.55
C ALA A 63 -6.24 12.24 5.75
N ALA A 64 -4.96 12.50 6.01
CA ALA A 64 -3.85 11.78 5.39
C ALA A 64 -3.86 10.28 5.74
N SER A 65 -4.18 9.95 7.00
CA SER A 65 -4.28 8.57 7.47
C SER A 65 -5.45 7.82 6.79
N GLU A 66 -6.63 8.45 6.71
CA GLU A 66 -7.79 7.86 6.06
C GLU A 66 -7.56 7.67 4.55
N ALA A 67 -6.97 8.67 3.88
CA ALA A 67 -6.61 8.57 2.46
C ALA A 67 -5.61 7.41 2.20
N MET A 68 -4.62 7.22 3.09
CA MET A 68 -3.69 6.10 2.99
C MET A 68 -4.38 4.74 3.24
N ARG A 69 -5.33 4.68 4.19
CA ARG A 69 -6.13 3.47 4.43
C ARG A 69 -6.98 3.10 3.21
N ALA A 70 -7.62 4.09 2.58
CA ALA A 70 -8.39 3.90 1.37
C ALA A 70 -7.52 3.40 0.21
N HIS A 71 -6.34 4.02 0.00
CA HIS A 71 -5.36 3.61 -1.00
C HIS A 71 -4.90 2.15 -0.84
N LEU A 72 -4.70 1.70 0.41
CA LEU A 72 -4.23 0.34 0.70
C LEU A 72 -5.33 -0.72 0.72
N LYS A 73 -6.61 -0.33 0.65
CA LYS A 73 -7.75 -1.25 0.82
C LYS A 73 -7.67 -2.47 -0.11
N ASP A 74 -7.45 -2.25 -1.40
CA ASP A 74 -7.37 -3.34 -2.38
C ASP A 74 -6.19 -4.28 -2.14
N VAL A 75 -5.03 -3.71 -1.75
CA VAL A 75 -3.83 -4.48 -1.43
C VAL A 75 -4.05 -5.33 -0.17
N LEU A 76 -4.74 -4.79 0.84
CA LEU A 76 -5.08 -5.51 2.06
C LEU A 76 -6.11 -6.61 1.81
N GLU A 77 -7.13 -6.37 1.00
CA GLU A 77 -8.11 -7.40 0.63
C GLU A 77 -7.45 -8.53 -0.18
N TYR A 78 -6.53 -8.21 -1.09
CA TYR A 78 -5.74 -9.21 -1.81
C TYR A 78 -4.82 -10.01 -0.87
N SER A 79 -4.14 -9.35 0.07
CA SER A 79 -3.31 -10.03 1.07
C SER A 79 -4.13 -10.99 1.94
N LYS A 80 -5.34 -10.59 2.34
CA LYS A 80 -6.27 -11.46 3.09
C LYS A 80 -6.73 -12.66 2.27
N SER A 81 -7.03 -12.49 0.99
CA SER A 81 -7.45 -13.61 0.13
C SER A 81 -6.33 -14.62 -0.09
N LEU A 82 -5.07 -14.17 -0.22
CA LEU A 82 -3.90 -15.05 -0.26
C LEU A 82 -3.70 -15.83 1.06
N ARG A 83 -3.89 -15.17 2.21
CA ARG A 83 -3.80 -15.83 3.52
C ARG A 83 -4.90 -16.89 3.71
N ASN A 84 -6.10 -16.61 3.23
CA ASN A 84 -7.25 -17.53 3.35
C ASN A 84 -7.23 -18.64 2.29
N GLY A 85 -6.50 -18.47 1.17
CA GLY A 85 -6.31 -19.50 0.14
C GLY A 85 -5.34 -20.62 0.54
N ASN A 86 -4.65 -20.50 1.68
CA ASN A 86 -3.63 -21.46 2.12
C ASN A 86 -4.16 -22.56 3.06
N THR A 87 -5.48 -22.75 3.19
CA THR A 87 -6.10 -23.80 4.03
C THR A 87 -6.84 -24.90 3.28
N ASN A 88 -6.85 -24.94 1.95
CA ASN A 88 -7.47 -26.03 1.17
C ASN A 88 -6.43 -26.86 0.41
N GLY A 89 -5.55 -27.52 1.17
CA GLY A 89 -4.52 -28.42 0.64
C GLY A 89 -4.32 -29.66 1.51
N THR A 90 -5.42 -30.32 1.92
CA THR A 90 -5.37 -31.72 2.38
C THR A 90 -6.36 -32.55 1.57
N GLY A 91 -5.84 -33.54 0.85
CA GLY A 91 -6.61 -34.71 0.40
C GLY A 91 -6.72 -34.89 -1.11
N HIS A 92 -5.74 -35.55 -1.73
CA HIS A 92 -5.91 -36.92 -2.23
C HIS A 92 -4.53 -37.58 -2.38
#